data_AF-A0A7S0ZU71-F1
#
_entry.id   AF-A0A7S0ZU71-F1
#
_cell.length_a   1.000
_cell.length_b   1.000
_cell.length_c   1.000
_cell.angle_alpha   90.00
_cell.angle_beta   90.00
_cell.angle_gamma   90.00
#
_symmetry.space_group_name_H-M   'P 1'
#
loop_
_entity.id
_entity.type
_entity.pdbx_description
1 polymer ?
#
loop_
_entity_poly.entity_id
_entity_poly.type
_entity_poly.pdbx_seq_one_letter_code
_entity_poly.pdbx_strand_id
1 'polypeptide(L)'
;RGFEPSDFVQHSSWDVVELSQRVPNFVESGLGPGKFTLRNGVVYIAALQQIIFNADSAILERVIRDQGRTTQVTLSSQDLTSILDTYVLHWMGGDAFDGRCFHPPGEQSNVCFEVPMKRELMALVRAQVKALDFKRNHGLMNSGRDLLQRTFSFSDAHAIANSITKNFAWFYESDCTQMQETLIKLDTQRTGRISLAKFYAASPFFAESEDYLRAQGVLDSSASSREPVVIIPNYLQAASNCIVATAQYH
;
A
#
# COMPACT_ATOMS: atom_id res chain seq x y z
N ARG A 1 -1.84 -0.93 -17.53
CA ARG A 1 -2.83 0.11 -17.13
C ARG A 1 -2.43 0.56 -15.74
N GLY A 2 -2.40 1.86 -15.50
CA GLY A 2 -1.79 2.47 -14.32
C GLY A 2 -2.60 2.26 -13.03
N PHE A 3 -2.09 2.77 -11.91
CA PHE A 3 -2.61 2.52 -10.55
C PHE A 3 -3.80 3.40 -10.16
N GLU A 4 -4.66 3.75 -11.11
CA GLU A 4 -5.85 4.56 -10.84
C GLU A 4 -6.84 3.77 -9.94
N PRO A 5 -7.34 4.35 -8.84
CA PRO A 5 -8.32 3.70 -7.96
C PRO A 5 -9.71 3.58 -8.62
N SER A 6 -10.55 2.68 -8.11
CA SER A 6 -11.91 2.42 -8.61
C SER A 6 -12.85 3.61 -8.48
N ASP A 7 -12.64 4.43 -7.45
CA ASP A 7 -13.40 5.65 -7.20
C ASP A 7 -12.49 6.87 -7.26
N PHE A 8 -13.03 7.95 -7.81
CA PHE A 8 -12.41 9.26 -7.73
C PHE A 8 -12.31 9.66 -6.25
N VAL A 9 -11.10 9.81 -5.75
CA VAL A 9 -10.86 10.36 -4.41
C VAL A 9 -11.18 11.86 -4.44
N GLN A 10 -12.47 12.20 -4.34
CA GLN A 10 -12.95 13.58 -4.22
C GLN A 10 -12.73 14.15 -2.82
N HIS A 11 -12.54 13.27 -1.83
CA HIS A 11 -12.29 13.60 -0.44
C HIS A 11 -11.20 12.67 0.09
N SER A 12 -10.25 13.20 0.86
CA SER A 12 -9.29 12.39 1.60
C SER A 12 -10.03 11.40 2.50
N SER A 13 -9.61 10.14 2.58
CA SER A 13 -10.13 9.14 3.54
C SER A 13 -9.95 9.53 5.02
N TRP A 14 -9.28 10.66 5.24
CA TRP A 14 -9.09 11.33 6.51
C TRP A 14 -10.26 12.26 6.88
N ASP A 15 -11.48 12.00 6.39
CA ASP A 15 -12.66 12.71 6.85
C ASP A 15 -12.85 12.46 8.37
N VAL A 16 -13.25 13.50 9.08
CA VAL A 16 -13.46 13.55 10.53
C VAL A 16 -14.43 12.44 10.99
N VAL A 17 -15.41 12.12 10.14
CA VAL A 17 -16.38 11.05 10.36
C VAL A 17 -15.71 9.67 10.31
N GLU A 18 -14.84 9.42 9.34
CA GLU A 18 -14.15 8.13 9.20
C GLU A 18 -13.10 7.93 10.31
N LEU A 19 -12.40 9.00 10.68
CA LEU A 19 -11.51 9.06 11.83
C LEU A 19 -12.23 8.72 13.15
N SER A 20 -13.45 9.26 13.34
CA SER A 20 -14.26 9.00 14.54
C SER A 20 -14.79 7.56 14.62
N GLN A 21 -15.04 6.91 13.47
CA GLN A 21 -15.42 5.49 13.43
C GLN A 21 -14.25 4.57 13.80
N ARG A 22 -13.03 4.92 13.39
CA ARG A 22 -11.82 4.12 13.65
C ARG A 22 -11.22 4.39 15.03
N VAL A 23 -11.34 5.62 15.54
CA VAL A 23 -10.93 6.03 16.89
C VAL A 23 -12.07 6.84 17.53
N PRO A 24 -12.94 6.18 18.31
CA PRO A 24 -14.01 6.85 19.02
C PRO A 24 -13.48 8.00 19.88
N ASN A 25 -14.16 9.15 19.83
CA ASN A 25 -13.86 10.37 20.60
C ASN A 25 -12.54 11.10 20.23
N PHE A 26 -11.94 10.78 19.08
CA PHE A 26 -10.72 11.46 18.60
C PHE A 26 -10.89 12.97 18.46
N VAL A 27 -12.00 13.40 17.86
CA VAL A 27 -12.34 14.81 17.61
C VAL A 27 -12.52 15.58 18.92
N GLU A 28 -13.21 14.97 19.88
CA GLU A 28 -13.46 15.55 21.20
C GLU A 28 -12.19 15.69 22.05
N SER A 29 -11.23 14.77 21.88
CA SER A 29 -10.00 14.71 22.68
C SER A 29 -8.84 15.53 22.10
N GLY A 30 -8.82 15.72 20.76
CA GLY A 30 -7.68 16.30 20.03
C GLY A 30 -7.93 17.66 19.39
N LEU A 31 -9.18 17.98 19.01
CA LEU A 31 -9.53 19.12 18.15
C LEU A 31 -10.57 20.06 18.78
N GLY A 32 -10.76 20.01 20.10
CA GLY A 32 -11.56 21.01 20.80
C GLY A 32 -11.03 22.44 20.55
N PRO A 33 -11.85 23.49 20.74
CA PRO A 33 -11.52 24.88 20.39
C PRO A 33 -10.37 25.53 21.20
N GLY A 34 -9.60 24.74 21.96
CA GLY A 34 -8.45 25.18 22.74
C GLY A 34 -7.12 25.13 21.99
N LYS A 35 -6.07 25.71 22.59
CA LYS A 35 -4.70 25.65 22.04
C LYS A 35 -4.21 24.20 22.02
N PHE A 36 -3.68 23.76 20.87
CA PHE A 36 -3.06 22.44 20.71
C PHE A 36 -1.87 22.28 21.67
N THR A 37 -1.89 21.25 22.51
CA THR A 37 -0.84 20.96 23.49
C THR A 37 -0.03 19.71 23.12
N LEU A 38 1.13 19.52 23.75
CA LEU A 38 1.94 18.30 23.60
C LEU A 38 1.12 17.03 23.92
N ARG A 39 0.20 17.11 24.89
CA ARG A 39 -0.69 16.00 25.24
C ARG A 39 -1.64 15.66 24.09
N ASN A 40 -2.17 16.67 23.39
CA ASN A 40 -2.98 16.45 22.20
C ASN A 40 -2.14 15.80 21.09
N GLY A 41 -0.89 16.20 20.92
CA GLY A 41 0.05 15.56 19.99
C GLY A 41 0.29 14.08 20.29
N VAL A 42 0.47 13.70 21.55
CA VAL A 42 0.64 12.28 21.94
C VAL A 42 -0.64 11.47 21.68
N VAL A 43 -1.81 12.01 22.00
CA VAL A 43 -3.10 11.36 21.70
C VAL A 43 -3.29 11.22 20.19
N TYR A 44 -2.88 12.22 19.41
CA TYR A 44 -2.94 12.19 17.95
C TYR A 44 -2.07 11.08 17.36
N ILE A 45 -0.80 10.99 17.79
CA ILE A 45 0.12 9.95 17.33
C ILE A 45 -0.40 8.56 17.73
N ALA A 46 -0.89 8.39 18.96
CA ALA A 46 -1.44 7.11 19.41
C ALA A 46 -2.67 6.70 18.59
N ALA A 47 -3.56 7.64 18.29
CA ALA A 47 -4.72 7.40 17.44
C ALA A 47 -4.32 7.02 16.00
N LEU A 48 -3.38 7.74 15.38
CA LEU A 48 -2.85 7.39 14.06
C LEU A 48 -2.23 5.99 14.05
N GLN A 49 -1.45 5.65 15.08
CA GLN A 49 -0.87 4.31 15.21
C GLN A 49 -1.94 3.24 15.33
N GLN A 50 -3.03 3.50 16.08
CA GLN A 50 -4.14 2.57 16.22
C GLN A 50 -4.92 2.40 14.91
N ILE A 51 -5.13 3.48 14.16
CA ILE A 51 -5.80 3.44 12.85
C ILE A 51 -5.03 2.56 11.87
N ILE A 52 -3.72 2.79 11.76
CA ILE A 52 -2.83 2.00 10.88
C ILE A 52 -2.84 0.53 11.34
N PHE A 53 -2.82 0.27 12.64
CA PHE A 53 -2.84 -1.09 13.17
C PHE A 53 -4.15 -1.85 12.86
N ASN A 54 -5.31 -1.21 13.07
CA ASN A 54 -6.62 -1.82 12.86
C ASN A 54 -6.90 -2.10 11.37
N ALA A 55 -6.35 -1.24 10.50
CA ALA A 55 -6.39 -1.39 9.06
C ALA A 55 -5.77 -2.71 8.58
N ASP A 56 -4.56 -3.02 9.07
CA ASP A 56 -3.85 -4.26 8.76
C ASP A 56 -4.65 -5.48 9.26
N SER A 57 -5.37 -5.36 10.38
CA SER A 57 -6.19 -6.44 10.96
C SER A 57 -7.30 -6.90 10.05
N ALA A 58 -8.07 -5.96 9.50
CA ALA A 58 -9.26 -6.29 8.73
C ALA A 58 -8.92 -7.11 7.47
N ILE A 59 -7.81 -6.78 6.80
CA ILE A 59 -7.34 -7.50 5.60
C ILE A 59 -6.84 -8.89 6.00
N LEU A 60 -6.03 -8.99 7.07
CA LEU A 60 -5.49 -10.25 7.52
C LEU A 60 -6.58 -11.23 7.97
N GLU A 61 -7.59 -10.76 8.71
CA GLU A 61 -8.75 -11.55 9.11
C GLU A 61 -9.57 -12.03 7.91
N ARG A 62 -9.75 -11.18 6.89
CA ARG A 62 -10.41 -11.56 5.63
C ARG A 62 -9.66 -12.71 4.96
N VAL A 63 -8.35 -12.57 4.76
CA VAL A 63 -7.52 -13.60 4.12
C VAL A 63 -7.56 -14.92 4.86
N ILE A 64 -7.49 -14.91 6.19
CA ILE A 64 -7.55 -16.13 7.02
C ILE A 64 -8.89 -16.84 6.86
N ARG A 65 -9.99 -16.07 6.90
CA ARG A 65 -11.34 -16.59 6.72
C ARG A 65 -11.54 -17.17 5.33
N ASP A 66 -11.05 -16.49 4.29
CA ASP A 66 -11.18 -16.95 2.89
C ASP A 66 -10.38 -18.24 2.63
N GLN A 67 -9.31 -18.47 3.39
CA GLN A 67 -8.56 -19.73 3.40
C GLN A 67 -9.18 -20.81 4.30
N GLY A 68 -10.37 -20.59 4.87
CA GLY A 68 -11.09 -21.55 5.71
C GLY A 68 -10.45 -21.77 7.09
N ARG A 69 -9.63 -20.84 7.58
CA ARG A 69 -8.92 -20.93 8.87
C ARG A 69 -9.58 -20.03 9.92
N THR A 70 -9.27 -20.28 11.19
CA THR A 70 -9.68 -19.40 12.30
C THR A 70 -8.47 -18.71 12.92
N THR A 71 -8.68 -17.57 13.56
CA THR A 71 -7.62 -16.79 14.23
C THR A 71 -7.04 -17.47 15.47
N GLN A 72 -7.65 -18.57 15.94
CA GLN A 72 -7.20 -19.33 17.10
C GLN A 72 -6.28 -20.52 16.76
N VAL A 73 -5.96 -20.73 15.48
CA VAL A 73 -5.14 -21.87 15.03
C VAL A 73 -3.65 -21.55 15.11
N THR A 74 -2.85 -22.55 15.49
CA THR A 74 -1.39 -22.54 15.35
C THR A 74 -1.00 -22.74 13.89
N LEU A 75 -0.21 -21.82 13.35
CA LEU A 75 0.19 -21.81 11.94
C LEU A 75 1.57 -22.44 11.78
N SER A 76 1.75 -23.28 10.75
CA SER A 76 3.09 -23.66 10.32
C SER A 76 3.79 -22.47 9.64
N SER A 77 5.13 -22.53 9.50
CA SER A 77 5.87 -21.51 8.73
C SER A 77 5.34 -21.36 7.29
N GLN A 78 4.89 -22.47 6.68
CA GLN A 78 4.35 -22.47 5.33
C GLN A 78 2.97 -21.80 5.28
N ASP A 79 2.11 -22.11 6.25
CA ASP A 79 0.79 -21.49 6.36
C ASP A 79 0.90 -19.99 6.62
N LEU A 80 1.78 -19.60 7.56
CA LEU A 80 2.05 -18.19 7.86
C LEU A 80 2.52 -17.43 6.61
N THR A 81 3.47 -18.02 5.87
CA THR A 81 3.97 -17.42 4.62
C THR A 81 2.86 -17.31 3.59
N SER A 82 2.03 -18.35 3.42
CA SER A 82 0.92 -18.32 2.46
C SER A 82 -0.14 -17.26 2.80
N ILE A 83 -0.47 -17.11 4.09
CA ILE A 83 -1.41 -16.08 4.56
C ILE A 83 -0.83 -14.69 4.27
N LEU A 84 0.45 -14.47 4.60
CA LEU A 84 1.09 -13.18 4.43
C LEU A 84 1.36 -12.82 2.95
N ASP A 85 1.65 -13.82 2.10
CA ASP A 85 1.76 -13.66 0.65
C ASP A 85 0.41 -13.20 0.08
N THR A 86 -0.73 -13.75 0.53
CA THR A 86 -2.06 -13.28 0.10
C THR A 86 -2.41 -11.92 0.70
N TYR A 87 -2.08 -11.70 1.98
CA TYR A 87 -2.27 -10.41 2.66
C TYR A 87 -1.59 -9.26 1.91
N VAL A 88 -0.31 -9.40 1.55
CA VAL A 88 0.43 -8.29 0.92
C VAL A 88 -0.15 -7.91 -0.43
N LEU A 89 -0.76 -8.86 -1.15
CA LEU A 89 -1.45 -8.58 -2.42
C LEU A 89 -2.78 -7.84 -2.23
N HIS A 90 -3.60 -8.27 -1.27
CA HIS A 90 -4.83 -7.55 -0.92
C HIS A 90 -4.54 -6.17 -0.34
N TRP A 91 -3.51 -6.08 0.49
CA TRP A 91 -3.06 -4.81 1.04
C TRP A 91 -2.56 -3.90 -0.07
N MET A 92 -1.67 -4.35 -0.95
CA MET A 92 -1.19 -3.49 -2.04
C MET A 92 -2.30 -3.09 -3.01
N GLY A 93 -3.21 -4.02 -3.33
CA GLY A 93 -4.18 -3.79 -4.39
C GLY A 93 -5.54 -3.27 -3.98
N GLY A 94 -5.86 -3.25 -2.68
CA GLY A 94 -7.16 -2.80 -2.19
C GLY A 94 -8.30 -3.46 -2.95
N ASP A 95 -9.21 -2.63 -3.46
CA ASP A 95 -10.39 -3.09 -4.21
C ASP A 95 -10.09 -3.51 -5.65
N ALA A 96 -8.91 -3.16 -6.18
CA ALA A 96 -8.48 -3.59 -7.51
C ALA A 96 -8.03 -5.06 -7.55
N PHE A 97 -7.77 -5.70 -6.40
CA PHE A 97 -7.29 -7.08 -6.35
C PHE A 97 -8.40 -8.07 -5.95
N ASP A 98 -8.76 -8.98 -6.85
CA ASP A 98 -9.84 -9.96 -6.67
C ASP A 98 -9.40 -11.27 -5.95
N GLY A 99 -8.14 -11.34 -5.49
CA GLY A 99 -7.54 -12.56 -4.96
C GLY A 99 -6.69 -13.33 -5.97
N ARG A 100 -6.76 -13.02 -7.26
CA ARG A 100 -5.96 -13.64 -8.34
C ARG A 100 -5.09 -12.63 -9.06
N CYS A 101 -5.65 -11.49 -9.45
CA CYS A 101 -4.96 -10.45 -10.19
C CYS A 101 -5.60 -9.09 -10.00
N PHE A 102 -4.94 -8.07 -10.56
CA PHE A 102 -5.45 -6.73 -10.58
C PHE A 102 -6.45 -6.55 -11.72
N HIS A 103 -7.61 -6.01 -11.39
CA HIS A 103 -8.59 -5.52 -12.35
C HIS A 103 -8.55 -3.99 -12.37
N PRO A 104 -8.67 -3.38 -13.55
CA PRO A 104 -8.79 -1.94 -13.63
C PRO A 104 -10.15 -1.48 -13.07
N PRO A 105 -10.24 -0.22 -12.63
CA PRO A 105 -11.49 0.43 -12.23
C PRO A 105 -12.68 0.17 -13.16
N GLY A 106 -13.85 -0.08 -12.58
CA GLY A 106 -15.13 -0.24 -13.28
C GLY A 106 -15.70 -1.66 -13.24
N GLU A 107 -17.03 -1.76 -13.09
CA GLU A 107 -17.80 -2.99 -12.80
C GLU A 107 -17.63 -4.16 -13.80
N GLN A 108 -16.96 -3.99 -14.94
CA GLN A 108 -17.00 -4.96 -16.06
C GLN A 108 -15.66 -5.27 -16.75
N SER A 109 -14.52 -4.92 -16.16
CA SER A 109 -13.26 -5.29 -16.79
C SER A 109 -12.85 -6.73 -16.45
N ASN A 110 -13.02 -7.66 -17.39
CA ASN A 110 -12.44 -9.02 -17.30
C ASN A 110 -10.91 -9.05 -17.53
N VAL A 111 -10.26 -7.89 -17.59
CA VAL A 111 -8.83 -7.77 -17.87
C VAL A 111 -8.03 -7.93 -16.59
N CYS A 112 -7.24 -8.99 -16.57
CA CYS A 112 -6.42 -9.42 -15.45
C CYS A 112 -4.96 -8.96 -15.66
N PHE A 113 -4.46 -8.11 -14.78
CA PHE A 113 -3.08 -7.62 -14.80
C PHE A 113 -2.21 -8.34 -13.76
N GLU A 114 -0.98 -8.64 -14.14
CA GLU A 114 0.00 -9.16 -13.19
C GLU A 114 0.31 -8.10 -12.13
N VAL A 115 0.40 -8.57 -10.89
CA VAL A 115 0.81 -7.76 -9.73
C VAL A 115 2.23 -7.24 -9.99
N PRO A 116 2.44 -5.91 -10.07
CA PRO A 116 3.77 -5.34 -10.18
C PRO A 116 4.63 -5.78 -8.99
N MET A 117 5.89 -6.15 -9.27
CA MET A 117 6.86 -6.58 -8.25
C MET A 117 6.39 -7.73 -7.34
N LYS A 118 5.49 -8.58 -7.83
CA LYS A 118 4.97 -9.73 -7.07
C LYS A 118 6.08 -10.56 -6.43
N ARG A 119 7.17 -10.79 -7.16
CA ARG A 119 8.27 -11.65 -6.70
C ARG A 119 8.99 -11.04 -5.51
N GLU A 120 9.24 -9.74 -5.57
CA GLU A 120 9.94 -8.95 -4.57
C GLU A 120 9.08 -8.83 -3.31
N LEU A 121 7.76 -8.62 -3.45
CA LEU A 121 6.81 -8.62 -2.34
C LEU A 121 6.80 -9.95 -1.60
N MET A 122 6.71 -11.07 -2.32
CA MET A 122 6.76 -12.39 -1.67
C MET A 122 8.14 -12.68 -1.05
N ALA A 123 9.21 -12.13 -1.63
CA ALA A 123 10.54 -12.24 -1.03
C ALA A 123 10.62 -11.46 0.29
N LEU A 124 10.03 -10.26 0.36
CA LEU A 124 9.92 -9.46 1.58
C LEU A 124 9.14 -10.20 2.67
N VAL A 125 7.97 -10.76 2.33
CA VAL A 125 7.17 -11.58 3.25
C VAL A 125 7.99 -12.72 3.83
N ARG A 126 8.63 -13.52 2.96
CA ARG A 126 9.47 -14.65 3.39
C ARG A 126 10.65 -14.22 4.25
N ALA A 127 11.26 -13.08 3.95
CA ALA A 127 12.35 -12.53 4.74
C ALA A 127 11.89 -12.15 6.16
N GLN A 128 10.71 -11.53 6.30
CA GLN A 128 10.13 -11.17 7.60
C GLN A 128 9.77 -12.40 8.44
N VAL A 129 9.16 -13.42 7.82
CA VAL A 129 8.85 -14.70 8.50
C VAL A 129 10.15 -15.35 9.02
N LYS A 130 11.19 -15.42 8.17
CA LYS A 130 12.50 -15.96 8.57
C LYS A 130 13.17 -15.14 9.67
N ALA A 131 13.07 -13.81 9.62
CA ALA A 131 13.64 -12.94 10.63
C ALA A 131 12.97 -13.14 12.00
N LEU A 132 11.64 -13.31 12.03
CA LEU A 132 10.91 -13.60 13.25
C LEU A 132 11.31 -14.97 13.82
N ASP A 133 11.38 -16.00 12.97
CA ASP A 133 11.83 -17.34 13.34
C ASP A 133 13.26 -17.31 13.90
N PHE A 134 14.19 -16.63 13.23
CA PHE A 134 15.56 -16.47 13.69
C PHE A 134 15.62 -15.76 15.05
N LYS A 135 14.87 -14.67 15.25
CA LYS A 135 14.83 -13.91 16.52
C LYS A 135 14.35 -14.77 17.69
N ARG A 136 13.35 -15.63 17.48
CA ARG A 136 12.86 -16.57 18.50
C ARG A 136 13.92 -17.62 18.85
N ASN A 137 14.60 -18.15 17.84
CA ASN A 137 15.58 -19.21 18.01
C ASN A 137 16.92 -18.72 18.57
N HIS A 138 17.30 -17.46 18.33
CA HIS A 138 18.51 -16.86 18.93
C HIS A 138 18.30 -16.38 20.37
N GLY A 139 17.05 -16.18 20.82
CA GLY A 139 16.74 -15.83 22.21
C GLY A 139 16.71 -17.02 23.18
N LEU A 140 16.69 -18.25 22.66
CA LEU A 140 16.53 -19.47 23.46
C LEU A 140 17.60 -20.51 23.10
N MET A 141 18.76 -20.44 23.77
CA MET A 141 19.52 -21.64 24.10
C MET A 141 18.69 -22.47 25.10
N ASN A 142 17.59 -23.12 24.70
CA ASN A 142 16.97 -24.14 25.53
C ASN A 142 16.00 -25.06 24.76
N SER A 143 16.24 -26.36 24.97
CA SER A 143 15.33 -27.50 24.78
C SER A 143 14.99 -27.93 23.35
N GLY A 144 15.75 -28.94 22.86
CA GLY A 144 15.59 -29.61 21.57
C GLY A 144 14.27 -30.37 21.32
N ARG A 145 13.19 -30.07 22.05
CA ARG A 145 11.81 -30.49 21.74
C ARG A 145 11.00 -29.42 21.01
N ASP A 146 11.36 -28.13 21.14
CA ASP A 146 10.66 -27.01 20.50
C ASP A 146 11.14 -26.76 19.05
N LEU A 147 12.21 -27.45 18.65
CA LEU A 147 12.77 -27.39 17.29
C LEU A 147 11.92 -28.11 16.24
N LEU A 148 10.97 -28.95 16.66
CA LEU A 148 10.27 -29.89 15.76
C LEU A 148 8.92 -29.38 15.25
N GLN A 149 8.34 -28.31 15.83
CA GLN A 149 7.17 -27.64 15.25
C GLN A 149 7.26 -26.12 15.49
N ARG A 150 7.94 -25.41 14.58
CA ARG A 150 7.90 -23.96 14.50
C ARG A 150 6.48 -23.51 14.19
N THR A 151 5.73 -23.25 15.24
CA THR A 151 4.36 -22.76 15.16
C THR A 151 4.33 -21.26 15.37
N PHE A 152 3.37 -20.63 14.71
CA PHE A 152 3.13 -19.20 14.76
C PHE A 152 1.68 -18.96 15.16
N SER A 153 1.43 -17.83 15.79
CA SER A 153 0.10 -17.39 16.17
C SER A 153 -0.45 -16.37 15.17
N PHE A 154 -1.75 -16.09 15.26
CA PHE A 154 -2.33 -14.96 14.55
C PHE A 154 -1.65 -13.63 14.91
N SER A 155 -1.24 -13.46 16.18
CA SER A 155 -0.47 -12.28 16.61
C SER A 155 0.87 -12.14 15.87
N ASP A 156 1.48 -13.26 15.44
CA ASP A 156 2.73 -13.24 14.68
C ASP A 156 2.52 -12.78 13.25
N ALA A 157 1.45 -13.29 12.61
CA ALA A 157 1.02 -12.81 11.31
C ALA A 157 0.75 -11.30 11.36
N HIS A 158 0.07 -10.85 12.42
CA HIS A 158 -0.21 -9.44 12.63
C HIS A 158 1.04 -8.56 12.80
N ALA A 159 2.01 -9.04 13.59
CA ALA A 159 3.25 -8.32 13.81
C ALA A 159 4.06 -8.19 12.52
N ILE A 160 4.06 -9.23 11.67
CA ILE A 160 4.74 -9.20 10.37
C ILE A 160 3.99 -8.29 9.39
N ALA A 161 2.66 -8.39 9.30
CA ALA A 161 1.83 -7.52 8.47
C ALA A 161 2.11 -6.04 8.76
N ASN A 162 2.08 -5.66 10.04
CA ASN A 162 2.40 -4.29 10.50
C ASN A 162 3.85 -3.89 10.19
N SER A 163 4.80 -4.82 10.32
CA SER A 163 6.20 -4.59 9.93
C SER A 163 6.34 -4.30 8.43
N ILE A 164 5.60 -5.03 7.59
CA ILE A 164 5.57 -4.80 6.14
C ILE A 164 4.97 -3.43 5.86
N THR A 165 3.77 -3.14 6.36
CA THR A 165 3.07 -1.85 6.14
C THR A 165 3.94 -0.66 6.56
N LYS A 166 4.59 -0.72 7.73
CA LYS A 166 5.45 0.38 8.23
C LYS A 166 6.72 0.61 7.44
N ASN A 167 7.33 -0.46 6.92
CA ASN A 167 8.64 -0.37 6.27
C ASN A 167 8.52 -0.40 4.74
N PHE A 168 7.30 -0.49 4.20
CA PHE A 168 7.10 -0.62 2.77
C PHE A 168 7.62 0.56 1.96
N ALA A 169 7.50 1.78 2.49
CA ALA A 169 8.02 2.97 1.82
C ALA A 169 9.52 2.84 1.48
N TRP A 170 10.32 2.31 2.41
CA TRP A 170 11.74 2.05 2.21
C TRP A 170 12.00 0.94 1.19
N PHE A 171 11.15 -0.08 1.19
CA PHE A 171 11.25 -1.17 0.22
C PHE A 171 10.95 -0.71 -1.21
N TYR A 172 10.04 0.26 -1.38
CA TYR A 172 9.62 0.77 -2.69
C TYR A 172 10.44 1.98 -3.17
N GLU A 173 11.30 2.54 -2.32
CA GLU A 173 12.09 3.76 -2.61
C GLU A 173 12.93 3.63 -3.88
N SER A 174 13.56 2.47 -4.11
CA SER A 174 14.37 2.23 -5.30
C SER A 174 13.55 2.27 -6.58
N ASP A 175 12.33 1.74 -6.56
CA ASP A 175 11.47 1.68 -7.73
C ASP A 175 10.82 3.05 -8.02
N CYS A 176 10.43 3.78 -6.97
CA CYS A 176 10.04 5.19 -7.08
C CYS A 176 11.16 6.04 -7.69
N THR A 177 12.40 5.82 -7.24
CA THR A 177 13.57 6.52 -7.77
C THR A 177 13.81 6.16 -9.24
N GLN A 178 13.69 4.88 -9.60
CA GLN A 178 13.83 4.44 -10.98
C GLN A 178 12.74 5.03 -11.89
N MET A 179 11.49 5.09 -11.42
CA MET A 179 10.39 5.74 -12.12
C MET A 179 10.68 7.21 -12.36
N GLN A 180 11.08 7.94 -11.31
CA GLN A 180 11.47 9.34 -11.40
C GLN A 180 12.62 9.54 -12.41
N GLU A 181 13.68 8.75 -12.32
CA GLU A 181 14.81 8.83 -13.25
C GLU A 181 14.38 8.61 -14.70
N THR A 182 13.49 7.65 -14.94
CA THR A 182 12.97 7.34 -16.27
C THR A 182 12.27 8.54 -16.87
N LEU A 183 11.37 9.18 -16.11
CA LEU A 183 10.64 10.36 -16.57
C LEU A 183 11.55 11.57 -16.76
N ILE A 184 12.51 11.80 -15.84
CA ILE A 184 13.48 12.89 -15.95
C ILE A 184 14.38 12.72 -17.19
N LYS A 185 14.80 11.50 -17.51
CA LYS A 185 15.62 11.23 -18.72
C LYS A 185 14.88 11.56 -20.02
N LEU A 186 13.54 11.51 -20.02
CA LEU A 186 12.71 11.83 -21.18
C LEU A 186 12.45 13.34 -21.35
N ASP A 187 12.58 14.12 -20.28
CA ASP A 187 12.52 15.58 -20.30
C ASP A 187 13.86 16.18 -20.75
N THR A 188 14.16 16.00 -22.04
CA THR A 188 15.40 16.49 -22.65
C THR A 188 15.55 18.01 -22.59
N GLN A 189 14.45 18.74 -22.42
CA GLN A 189 14.42 20.21 -22.34
C GLN A 189 14.45 20.73 -20.90
N ARG A 190 14.41 19.86 -19.89
CA ARG A 190 14.39 20.20 -18.45
C ARG A 190 13.26 21.16 -18.08
N THR A 191 12.09 20.94 -18.66
CA THR A 191 10.89 21.76 -18.45
C THR A 191 9.96 21.21 -17.36
N GLY A 192 10.27 20.03 -16.83
CA GLY A 192 9.39 19.22 -15.98
C GLY A 192 8.23 18.59 -16.75
N ARG A 193 8.27 18.55 -18.08
CA ARG A 193 7.16 18.10 -18.94
C ARG A 193 7.62 17.15 -20.03
N ILE A 194 6.78 16.16 -20.34
CA ILE A 194 6.97 15.25 -21.49
C ILE A 194 5.65 15.09 -22.25
N SER A 195 5.72 14.72 -23.52
CA SER A 195 4.50 14.44 -24.28
C SER A 195 3.81 13.18 -23.75
N LEU A 196 2.48 13.13 -23.84
CA LEU A 196 1.70 11.98 -23.39
C LEU A 196 2.12 10.68 -24.12
N ALA A 197 2.45 10.75 -25.40
CA ALA A 197 2.95 9.60 -26.14
C ALA A 197 4.29 9.09 -25.59
N LYS A 198 5.22 10.00 -25.24
CA LYS A 198 6.50 9.63 -24.61
C LYS A 198 6.28 8.99 -23.24
N PHE A 199 5.33 9.51 -22.47
CA PHE A 199 4.97 8.98 -21.16
C PHE A 199 4.51 7.52 -21.29
N TYR A 200 3.50 7.23 -22.11
CA TYR A 200 3.02 5.86 -22.31
C TYR A 200 4.05 4.91 -22.96
N ALA A 201 4.93 5.43 -23.82
CA ALA A 201 5.98 4.62 -24.43
C ALA A 201 7.12 4.25 -23.47
N ALA A 202 7.27 4.97 -22.35
CA ALA A 202 8.38 4.79 -21.43
C ALA A 202 8.26 3.52 -20.59
N SER A 203 7.03 3.08 -20.29
CA SER A 203 6.79 1.87 -19.50
C SER A 203 5.35 1.38 -19.69
N PRO A 204 5.11 0.07 -19.75
CA PRO A 204 3.75 -0.48 -19.74
C PRO A 204 2.98 -0.20 -18.42
N PHE A 205 3.69 0.20 -17.37
CA PHE A 205 3.11 0.60 -16.09
C PHE A 205 2.52 2.01 -16.12
N PHE A 206 2.99 2.89 -17.01
CA PHE A 206 2.42 4.20 -17.26
C PHE A 206 1.25 4.05 -18.22
N ALA A 207 0.04 3.90 -17.69
CA ALA A 207 -1.11 3.56 -18.51
C ALA A 207 -2.44 3.93 -17.83
N GLU A 208 -2.42 4.97 -17.00
CA GLU A 208 -3.58 5.66 -16.46
C GLU A 208 -4.38 6.31 -17.58
N SER A 209 -5.68 6.48 -17.38
CA SER A 209 -6.55 7.13 -18.37
C SER A 209 -6.23 8.62 -18.51
N GLU A 210 -6.44 9.21 -19.70
CA GLU A 210 -6.26 10.65 -19.89
C GLU A 210 -7.17 11.48 -18.98
N ASP A 211 -8.39 11.01 -18.75
CA ASP A 211 -9.36 11.69 -17.90
C ASP A 211 -8.89 11.73 -16.44
N TYR A 212 -8.31 10.63 -15.95
CA TYR A 212 -7.68 10.60 -14.64
C TYR A 212 -6.48 11.50 -14.54
N LEU A 213 -5.55 11.40 -15.49
CA LEU A 213 -4.36 12.25 -15.52
C LEU A 213 -4.75 13.74 -15.54
N ARG A 214 -5.81 14.10 -16.28
CA ARG A 214 -6.32 15.47 -16.32
C ARG A 214 -6.88 15.90 -14.97
N ALA A 215 -7.66 15.04 -14.32
CA ALA A 215 -8.29 15.38 -13.06
C ALA A 215 -7.32 15.45 -11.88
N GLN A 216 -6.25 14.67 -11.91
CA GLN A 216 -5.13 14.77 -10.97
C GLN A 216 -4.21 15.98 -11.26
N GLY A 217 -4.54 16.80 -12.27
CA GLY A 217 -3.71 17.91 -12.72
C GLY A 217 -2.37 17.48 -13.31
N VAL A 218 -2.21 16.20 -13.65
CA VAL A 218 -1.01 15.66 -14.28
C VAL A 218 -0.96 16.04 -15.76
N LEU A 219 -2.11 16.07 -16.43
CA LEU A 219 -2.19 16.34 -17.86
C LEU A 219 -2.49 17.81 -18.16
N ASP A 220 -1.61 18.47 -18.90
CA ASP A 220 -1.81 19.82 -19.42
C ASP A 220 -2.16 19.75 -20.91
N SER A 221 -3.44 19.94 -21.21
CA SER A 221 -3.96 20.02 -22.58
C SER A 221 -3.87 21.44 -23.18
N SER A 222 -3.46 22.44 -22.41
CA SER A 222 -3.37 23.84 -22.85
C SER A 222 -2.00 24.19 -23.45
N ALA A 223 -0.96 23.45 -23.08
CA ALA A 223 0.41 23.68 -23.52
C ALA A 223 0.61 23.50 -25.05
N SER A 224 -0.22 22.70 -25.70
CA SER A 224 -0.14 22.42 -27.13
C SER A 224 -1.49 22.02 -27.69
N SER A 225 -1.87 22.58 -28.83
CA SER A 225 -3.09 22.20 -29.55
C SER A 225 -3.00 20.83 -30.24
N ARG A 226 -1.81 20.21 -30.29
CA ARG A 226 -1.55 18.97 -31.03
C ARG A 226 -1.41 17.74 -30.16
N GLU A 227 -0.86 17.87 -28.95
CA GLU A 227 -0.63 16.73 -28.05
C GLU A 227 -0.62 17.22 -26.60
N PRO A 228 -1.40 16.60 -25.70
CA PRO A 228 -1.32 16.86 -24.28
C PRO A 228 0.09 16.54 -23.73
N VAL A 229 0.50 17.27 -22.70
CA VAL A 229 1.77 17.02 -22.02
C VAL A 229 1.54 16.60 -20.57
N VAL A 230 2.35 15.68 -20.09
CA VAL A 230 2.40 15.22 -18.72
C VAL A 230 3.33 16.12 -17.93
N ILE A 231 2.85 16.68 -16.83
CA ILE A 231 3.62 17.41 -15.84
C ILE A 231 4.24 16.38 -14.88
N ILE A 232 5.54 16.10 -15.06
CA ILE A 232 6.26 15.05 -14.33
C ILE A 232 6.15 15.24 -12.80
N PRO A 233 6.37 16.44 -12.23
CA PRO A 233 6.24 16.63 -10.79
C PRO A 233 4.87 16.28 -10.24
N ASN A 234 3.80 16.54 -11.01
CA ASN A 234 2.44 16.24 -10.59
C ASN A 234 2.19 14.72 -10.65
N TYR A 235 2.71 14.03 -11.68
CA TYR A 235 2.59 12.57 -11.75
C TYR A 235 3.33 11.88 -10.60
N LEU A 236 4.57 12.30 -10.28
CA LEU A 236 5.35 11.72 -9.19
C LEU A 236 4.75 11.97 -7.79
N GLN A 237 4.02 13.07 -7.63
CA GLN A 237 3.34 13.41 -6.38
C GLN A 237 1.90 12.88 -6.33
N ALA A 238 1.35 12.39 -7.44
CA ALA A 238 -0.02 11.87 -7.47
C ALA A 238 -0.14 10.63 -6.57
N ALA A 239 -1.23 10.58 -5.82
CA ALA A 239 -1.54 9.51 -4.89
C ALA A 239 -1.88 8.25 -5.68
N SER A 240 -0.87 7.43 -6.00
CA SER A 240 -0.94 6.07 -6.61
C SER A 240 0.40 5.64 -7.23
N ASN A 241 1.33 6.57 -7.50
CA ASN A 241 2.53 6.26 -8.28
C ASN A 241 3.77 5.96 -7.42
N CYS A 242 3.91 6.60 -6.26
CA CYS A 242 5.01 6.39 -5.32
C CYS A 242 4.54 5.94 -3.93
N ILE A 243 3.23 5.80 -3.73
CA ILE A 243 2.59 5.50 -2.45
C ILE A 243 1.54 4.42 -2.70
N VAL A 244 1.51 3.43 -1.82
CA VAL A 244 0.63 2.25 -1.87
C VAL A 244 -0.81 2.64 -2.17
N ALA A 245 -1.43 1.97 -3.15
CA ALA A 245 -2.80 2.18 -3.58
C ALA A 245 -3.85 1.62 -2.58
N THR A 246 -3.72 1.93 -1.28
CA THR A 246 -4.79 1.66 -0.31
C THR A 246 -5.50 2.96 -0.01
N ALA A 247 -6.83 2.89 0.12
CA ALA A 247 -7.65 4.02 0.54
C ALA A 247 -7.10 4.76 1.78
N GLN A 248 -6.33 4.09 2.64
CA GLN A 248 -5.72 4.66 3.85
C GLN A 248 -4.59 5.66 3.58
N TYR A 249 -3.94 5.59 2.43
CA TYR A 249 -2.93 6.55 1.99
C TYR A 249 -3.47 7.56 0.97
N HIS A 250 -4.78 7.53 0.68
CA HIS A 250 -5.49 8.46 -0.22
C HIS A 250 -6.40 9.43 0.54
#